data_AF-A0A9P8HCC6-F1
#
_entry.id   AF-A0A9P8HCC6-F1
#
_cell.length_a   1.000
_cell.length_b   1.000
_cell.length_c   1.000
_cell.angle_alpha   90.00
_cell.angle_beta   90.00
_cell.angle_gamma   90.00
#
_symmetry.space_group_name_H-M   'P 1'
#
loop_
_entity.id
_entity.type
_entity.pdbx_description
1 polymer ?
#
loop_
_entity_poly.entity_id
_entity_poly.type
_entity_poly.pdbx_seq_one_letter_code
_entity_poly.pdbx_strand_id
1 'polypeptide(L)'
;MNPSGLGASMWASARRRPYERSFDNRSKSMPPVSALPTEPSSEPTAVLPSASPASLSPIQAFHRFEQACQRLRWKYIDLESSYQRALSPQDYGFSAQDAEVNFKVDFHEFYVRIEQALVFVLFVFGITVPRGSGGPRSQAAHTYHHNVLKTLEEEDNPLFEALGRGDVNHALWKAKELRNRWKDAAEGRETPPLKMYDLTWIVRQVLGGLEVSYGIAAGRIEQLRMEGDGLAENGSSGGDAENGDGWEWMVEMDWEA
;
A
#
# COMPACT_ATOMS: atom_id res chain seq x y z
N MET A 1 -12.33 27.73 -20.47
CA MET A 1 -11.72 26.44 -20.08
C MET A 1 -11.56 26.46 -18.57
N ASN A 2 -12.48 25.84 -17.84
CA ASN A 2 -12.43 25.82 -16.37
C ASN A 2 -11.48 24.71 -15.91
N PRO A 3 -10.60 24.93 -14.91
CA PRO A 3 -9.83 23.86 -14.33
C PRO A 3 -10.77 22.97 -13.51
N SER A 4 -10.88 21.70 -13.89
CA SER A 4 -11.57 20.67 -13.11
C SER A 4 -10.80 20.46 -11.80
N GLY A 5 -11.13 21.25 -10.78
CA GLY A 5 -10.60 21.10 -9.43
C GLY A 5 -11.22 19.92 -8.68
N LEU A 6 -10.63 19.60 -7.53
CA LEU A 6 -10.95 18.52 -6.57
C LEU A 6 -12.43 18.39 -6.16
N GLY A 7 -13.31 19.32 -6.56
CA GLY A 7 -14.75 19.30 -6.29
C GLY A 7 -15.58 18.38 -7.19
N ALA A 8 -15.01 17.82 -8.27
CA ALA A 8 -15.70 16.89 -9.16
C ALA A 8 -15.56 15.41 -8.76
N SER A 9 -14.74 15.09 -7.75
CA SER A 9 -14.52 13.73 -7.29
C SER A 9 -15.63 13.30 -6.31
N MET A 10 -16.06 12.05 -6.42
CA MET A 10 -17.08 11.41 -5.55
C MET A 10 -16.73 11.47 -4.05
N TRP A 11 -15.51 11.86 -3.71
CA TRP A 11 -14.97 11.96 -2.36
C TRP A 11 -14.92 13.41 -1.81
N ALA A 12 -15.47 14.40 -2.52
CA ALA A 12 -15.46 15.81 -2.09
C ALA A 12 -16.37 16.11 -0.88
N SER A 13 -17.19 15.16 -0.43
CA SER A 13 -18.17 15.37 0.64
C SER A 13 -17.93 14.47 1.85
N ALA A 14 -16.96 14.84 2.68
CA ALA A 14 -16.89 14.39 4.08
C ALA A 14 -16.87 15.61 5.00
N ARG A 15 -18.03 16.28 5.14
CA ARG A 15 -18.21 17.35 6.14
C ARG A 15 -18.41 16.73 7.53
N ARG A 16 -17.39 16.93 8.37
CA ARG A 16 -17.39 17.29 9.81
C ARG A 16 -18.50 16.76 10.72
N ARG A 17 -18.09 16.13 11.83
CA ARG A 17 -18.56 16.39 13.21
C ARG A 17 -17.48 15.98 14.24
N PRO A 18 -17.55 16.47 15.49
CA PRO A 18 -16.40 17.09 16.16
C PRO A 18 -15.71 16.23 17.21
N TYR A 19 -14.47 16.66 17.45
CA TYR A 19 -13.48 16.30 18.48
C TYR A 19 -14.05 16.14 19.89
N GLU A 20 -13.71 15.03 20.57
CA GLU A 20 -13.49 15.02 22.02
C GLU A 20 -12.14 14.38 22.34
N ARG A 21 -11.41 15.07 23.21
CA ARG A 21 -10.07 14.77 23.71
C ARG A 21 -10.13 13.71 24.80
N SER A 22 -9.11 12.86 24.88
CA SER A 22 -8.50 12.55 26.17
C SER A 22 -7.00 12.32 25.98
N PHE A 23 -6.22 13.15 26.67
CA PHE A 23 -4.78 12.99 26.88
C PHE A 23 -4.54 12.10 28.10
N ASP A 24 -3.39 11.41 28.13
CA ASP A 24 -2.56 11.01 29.29
C ASP A 24 -1.88 9.67 28.98
N ASN A 25 -0.65 9.33 29.37
CA ASN A 25 0.51 10.03 29.93
C ASN A 25 1.69 9.06 29.66
N ARG A 26 2.72 9.48 28.93
CA ARG A 26 4.06 9.75 29.47
C ARG A 26 4.84 8.55 30.07
N SER A 27 5.78 8.07 29.26
CA SER A 27 7.21 7.82 29.55
C SER A 27 7.63 6.95 30.74
N LYS A 28 8.53 5.99 30.47
CA LYS A 28 9.83 5.87 31.14
C LYS A 28 10.79 4.95 30.37
N SER A 29 12.05 5.36 30.31
CA SER A 29 13.17 4.68 29.63
C SER A 29 14.20 4.15 30.65
N MET A 30 14.92 3.08 30.22
CA MET A 30 16.33 2.72 30.51
C MET A 30 16.70 1.98 31.84
N PRO A 31 17.87 1.28 31.94
CA PRO A 31 18.48 0.25 31.05
C PRO A 31 19.17 -0.93 31.88
N PRO A 32 20.29 -1.60 31.50
CA PRO A 32 20.42 -3.07 31.41
C PRO A 32 21.26 -3.76 32.51
N VAL A 33 21.18 -5.11 32.63
CA VAL A 33 22.18 -5.93 33.36
C VAL A 33 22.45 -7.24 32.60
N SER A 34 23.72 -7.51 32.32
CA SER A 34 24.23 -8.79 31.81
C SER A 34 24.68 -9.70 32.95
N ALA A 35 24.34 -10.99 32.91
CA ALA A 35 25.18 -12.13 33.35
C ALA A 35 24.54 -13.49 32.96
N LEU A 36 25.33 -14.35 32.31
CA LEU A 36 25.11 -15.78 31.99
C LEU A 36 25.57 -16.67 33.19
N PRO A 37 25.54 -18.02 33.14
CA PRO A 37 24.56 -19.01 32.62
C PRO A 37 24.22 -20.10 33.68
N THR A 38 23.33 -21.08 33.39
CA THR A 38 23.52 -22.55 33.60
C THR A 38 22.18 -23.34 33.59
N GLU A 39 22.16 -24.36 32.72
CA GLU A 39 21.38 -25.64 32.67
C GLU A 39 19.90 -25.75 32.25
N PRO A 40 19.55 -26.84 31.50
CA PRO A 40 18.26 -27.00 30.83
C PRO A 40 17.29 -27.82 31.67
N SER A 41 16.07 -27.32 31.85
CA SER A 41 14.94 -28.10 32.35
C SER A 41 13.88 -28.23 31.27
N SER A 42 13.51 -29.48 31.00
CA SER A 42 12.52 -29.90 30.02
C SER A 42 11.13 -29.42 30.42
N GLU A 43 10.52 -28.56 29.63
CA GLU A 43 9.08 -28.30 29.65
C GLU A 43 8.47 -28.57 28.27
N PRO A 44 7.24 -29.10 28.22
CA PRO A 44 6.62 -29.54 26.99
C PRO A 44 6.31 -28.34 26.10
N THR A 45 6.86 -28.37 24.90
CA THR A 45 6.60 -27.42 23.81
C THR A 45 5.10 -27.29 23.58
N ALA A 46 4.49 -26.25 24.14
CA ALA A 46 3.21 -25.76 23.69
C ALA A 46 3.40 -25.33 22.23
N VAL A 47 2.91 -26.15 21.31
CA VAL A 47 2.87 -25.84 19.89
C VAL A 47 1.90 -24.68 19.75
N LEU A 48 2.43 -23.45 19.75
CA LEU A 48 1.71 -22.29 19.26
C LEU A 48 1.26 -22.64 17.84
N PRO A 49 -0.03 -22.51 17.48
CA PRO A 49 -0.43 -22.65 16.10
C PRO A 49 0.30 -21.56 15.32
N SER A 50 1.23 -21.98 14.47
CA SER A 50 1.78 -21.16 13.41
C SER A 50 0.59 -20.64 12.62
N ALA A 51 0.17 -19.41 12.90
CA ALA A 51 -0.82 -18.72 12.10
C ALA A 51 -0.21 -18.60 10.71
N SER A 52 -0.61 -19.51 9.82
CA SER A 52 -0.50 -19.27 8.39
C SER A 52 -1.18 -17.91 8.15
N PRO A 53 -0.60 -16.99 7.37
CA PRO A 53 -1.19 -15.68 7.17
C PRO A 53 -2.63 -15.92 6.68
N ALA A 54 -3.61 -15.58 7.53
CA ALA A 54 -5.00 -15.87 7.28
C ALA A 54 -5.35 -15.30 5.90
N SER A 55 -5.84 -16.15 5.00
CA SER A 55 -6.29 -15.69 3.69
C SER A 55 -7.41 -14.67 3.91
N LEU A 56 -7.16 -13.42 3.54
CA LEU A 56 -8.13 -12.34 3.71
C LEU A 56 -9.42 -12.66 2.97
N SER A 57 -10.57 -12.48 3.61
CA SER A 57 -11.84 -12.56 2.89
C SER A 57 -11.95 -11.41 1.88
N PRO A 58 -12.71 -11.56 0.78
CA PRO A 58 -12.91 -10.48 -0.20
C PRO A 58 -13.38 -9.16 0.44
N ILE A 59 -14.27 -9.23 1.44
CA ILE A 59 -14.80 -8.07 2.16
C ILE A 59 -13.70 -7.39 2.99
N GLN A 60 -12.86 -8.17 3.70
CA GLN A 60 -11.72 -7.64 4.44
C GLN A 60 -10.68 -7.02 3.51
N ALA A 61 -10.38 -7.69 2.40
CA ALA A 61 -9.47 -7.18 1.37
C ALA A 61 -9.98 -5.85 0.79
N PHE A 62 -11.28 -5.72 0.53
CA PHE A 62 -11.87 -4.48 0.04
C PHE A 62 -11.76 -3.34 1.05
N HIS A 63 -12.02 -3.61 2.33
CA HIS A 63 -11.85 -2.59 3.39
C HIS A 63 -10.38 -2.12 3.48
N ARG A 64 -9.42 -3.05 3.43
CA ARG A 64 -7.99 -2.71 3.41
C ARG A 64 -7.59 -1.93 2.15
N PHE A 65 -8.15 -2.28 1.00
CA PHE A 65 -7.96 -1.55 -0.24
C PHE A 65 -8.47 -0.12 -0.15
N GLU A 66 -9.68 0.08 0.38
CA GLU A 66 -10.27 1.41 0.58
C GLU A 66 -9.39 2.29 1.48
N GLN A 67 -8.94 1.74 2.61
CA GLN A 67 -8.03 2.41 3.52
C GLN A 67 -6.68 2.75 2.87
N ALA A 68 -6.13 1.84 2.07
CA ALA A 68 -4.89 2.09 1.33
C ALA A 68 -5.06 3.24 0.32
N CYS A 69 -6.18 3.28 -0.41
CA CYS A 69 -6.51 4.37 -1.33
C CYS A 69 -6.67 5.72 -0.59
N GLN A 70 -7.34 5.75 0.56
CA GLN A 70 -7.45 6.95 1.39
C GLN A 70 -6.07 7.44 1.85
N ARG A 71 -5.20 6.51 2.30
CA ARG A 71 -3.85 6.84 2.73
C ARG A 71 -2.97 7.35 1.58
N LEU A 72 -3.08 6.76 0.39
CA LEU A 72 -2.37 7.21 -0.81
C LEU A 72 -2.76 8.64 -1.19
N ARG A 73 -4.05 8.99 -1.14
CA ARG A 73 -4.50 10.36 -1.40
C ARG A 73 -3.93 11.37 -0.40
N TRP A 74 -3.86 10.99 0.87
CA TRP A 74 -3.22 11.84 1.89
C TRP A 74 -1.74 12.01 1.60
N LYS A 75 -1.03 10.90 1.35
CA LYS A 75 0.41 10.88 1.08
C LYS A 75 0.80 11.53 -0.24
N TYR A 76 -0.12 11.62 -1.20
CA TYR A 76 0.13 12.32 -2.45
C TYR A 76 0.46 13.80 -2.22
N ILE A 77 -0.20 14.46 -1.26
CA ILE A 77 0.06 15.87 -0.91
C ILE A 77 1.48 16.03 -0.37
N ASP A 78 1.91 15.11 0.49
CA ASP A 78 3.26 15.08 1.05
C ASP A 78 4.30 14.85 -0.06
N LEU A 79 4.04 13.91 -0.97
CA LEU A 79 4.93 13.58 -2.09
C LEU A 79 5.05 14.76 -3.07
N GLU A 80 3.95 15.41 -3.42
CA GLU A 80 3.95 16.59 -4.29
C GLU A 80 4.76 17.72 -3.65
N SER A 81 4.56 17.96 -2.36
CA SER A 81 5.33 18.95 -1.61
C SER A 81 6.83 18.60 -1.59
N SER A 82 7.18 17.33 -1.42
CA SER A 82 8.56 16.86 -1.48
C SER A 82 9.18 17.05 -2.85
N TYR A 83 8.41 16.78 -3.92
CA TYR A 83 8.85 17.00 -5.29
C TYR A 83 9.16 18.47 -5.56
N GLN A 84 8.31 19.40 -5.10
CA GLN A 84 8.58 20.84 -5.23
C GLN A 84 9.86 21.25 -4.50
N ARG A 85 10.09 20.73 -3.28
CA ARG A 85 11.34 20.97 -2.55
C ARG A 85 12.56 20.45 -3.31
N ALA A 86 12.44 19.31 -3.99
CA ALA A 86 13.53 18.76 -4.80
C ALA A 86 13.78 19.53 -6.11
N LEU A 87 12.76 20.19 -6.66
CA LEU A 87 12.90 21.05 -7.84
C LEU A 87 13.45 22.45 -7.50
N SER A 88 13.22 22.95 -6.29
CA SER A 88 13.66 24.28 -5.85
C SER A 88 14.29 24.24 -4.44
N PRO A 89 15.39 23.48 -4.25
CA PRO A 89 15.92 23.17 -2.93
C PRO A 89 16.41 24.39 -2.14
N GLN A 90 16.91 25.42 -2.85
CA GLN A 90 17.42 26.65 -2.22
C GLN A 90 16.32 27.41 -1.48
N ASP A 91 15.09 27.41 -1.99
CA ASP A 91 13.95 28.11 -1.38
C ASP A 91 13.55 27.51 -0.03
N TYR A 92 13.99 26.28 0.25
CA TYR A 92 13.69 25.52 1.46
C TYR A 92 14.94 25.26 2.32
N GLY A 93 16.09 25.82 1.97
CA GLY A 93 17.33 25.69 2.74
C GLY A 93 18.02 24.32 2.64
N PHE A 94 17.76 23.55 1.58
CA PHE A 94 18.43 22.26 1.33
C PHE A 94 19.50 22.38 0.25
N SER A 95 20.49 21.48 0.28
CA SER A 95 21.33 21.26 -0.90
C SER A 95 20.53 20.52 -1.98
N ALA A 96 20.92 20.66 -3.24
CA ALA A 96 20.25 19.94 -4.33
C ALA A 96 20.34 18.41 -4.17
N GLN A 97 21.49 17.92 -3.70
CA GLN A 97 21.70 16.50 -3.45
C GLN A 97 20.81 16.00 -2.31
N ASP A 98 20.74 16.73 -1.19
CA ASP A 98 19.93 16.32 -0.04
C ASP A 98 18.44 16.29 -0.41
N ALA A 99 17.94 17.32 -1.08
CA ALA A 99 16.54 17.38 -1.48
C ALA A 99 16.17 16.26 -2.47
N GLU A 100 17.07 15.96 -3.42
CA GLU A 100 16.86 14.86 -4.38
C GLU A 100 16.85 13.49 -3.69
N VAL A 101 17.78 13.22 -2.76
CA VAL A 101 17.80 11.96 -2.01
C VAL A 101 16.54 11.80 -1.16
N ASN A 102 16.11 12.84 -0.44
CA ASN A 102 14.89 12.79 0.37
C ASN A 102 13.65 12.54 -0.49
N PHE A 103 13.52 13.20 -1.64
CA PHE A 103 12.40 12.94 -2.54
C PHE A 103 12.38 11.50 -3.06
N LYS A 104 13.54 10.92 -3.37
CA LYS A 104 13.64 9.52 -3.82
C LYS A 104 13.18 8.54 -2.75
N VAL A 105 13.50 8.81 -1.48
CA VAL A 105 13.01 8.04 -0.33
C VAL A 105 11.49 8.17 -0.22
N ASP A 106 10.96 9.40 -0.24
CA ASP A 106 9.51 9.65 -0.19
C ASP A 106 8.77 8.95 -1.35
N PHE A 107 9.35 8.96 -2.56
CA PHE A 107 8.79 8.27 -3.72
C PHE A 107 8.80 6.74 -3.54
N HIS A 108 9.86 6.18 -2.99
CA HIS A 108 9.93 4.74 -2.69
C HIS A 108 8.80 4.36 -1.72
N GLU A 109 8.66 5.08 -0.59
CA GLU A 109 7.58 4.86 0.39
C GLU A 109 6.18 5.01 -0.22
N PHE A 110 6.02 5.94 -1.16
CA PHE A 110 4.76 6.13 -1.85
C PHE A 110 4.46 4.95 -2.80
N TYR A 111 5.45 4.49 -3.56
CA TYR A 111 5.31 3.35 -4.45
C TYR A 111 5.00 2.05 -3.70
N VAL A 112 5.61 1.85 -2.52
CA VAL A 112 5.26 0.74 -1.61
C VAL A 112 3.76 0.68 -1.35
N ARG A 113 3.15 1.83 -1.04
CA ARG A 113 1.72 1.93 -0.74
C ARG A 113 0.86 1.68 -1.97
N ILE A 114 1.32 2.06 -3.15
CA ILE A 114 0.66 1.72 -4.42
C ILE A 114 0.59 0.20 -4.54
N GLU A 115 1.72 -0.50 -4.39
CA GLU A 115 1.76 -1.96 -4.52
C GLU A 115 0.88 -2.67 -3.48
N GLN A 116 0.83 -2.15 -2.25
CA GLN A 116 -0.11 -2.65 -1.24
C GLN A 116 -1.57 -2.53 -1.70
N ALA A 117 -1.96 -1.37 -2.22
CA ALA A 117 -3.32 -1.18 -2.74
C ALA A 117 -3.62 -2.14 -3.89
N LEU A 118 -2.67 -2.35 -4.81
CA LEU A 118 -2.79 -3.31 -5.92
C LEU A 118 -3.01 -4.74 -5.42
N VAL A 119 -2.25 -5.18 -4.40
CA VAL A 119 -2.40 -6.52 -3.81
C VAL A 119 -3.76 -6.68 -3.14
N PHE A 120 -4.22 -5.69 -2.38
CA PHE A 120 -5.54 -5.80 -1.74
C PHE A 120 -6.67 -5.87 -2.75
N VAL A 121 -6.62 -5.08 -3.83
CA VAL A 121 -7.66 -5.16 -4.84
C VAL A 121 -7.63 -6.50 -5.60
N LEU A 122 -6.46 -7.10 -5.83
CA LEU A 122 -6.36 -8.48 -6.36
C LEU A 122 -7.01 -9.50 -5.40
N PHE A 123 -6.80 -9.36 -4.09
CA PHE A 123 -7.42 -10.23 -3.09
C PHE A 123 -8.95 -10.10 -3.02
N VAL A 124 -9.55 -8.97 -3.40
CA VAL A 124 -11.02 -8.85 -3.53
C VAL A 124 -11.56 -9.87 -4.55
N PHE A 125 -10.79 -10.20 -5.58
CA PHE A 125 -11.15 -11.17 -6.60
C PHE A 125 -10.61 -12.58 -6.29
N GLY A 126 -10.03 -12.80 -5.12
CA GLY A 126 -9.40 -14.08 -4.75
C GLY A 126 -8.11 -14.39 -5.52
N ILE A 127 -7.52 -13.40 -6.19
CA ILE A 127 -6.31 -13.57 -7.00
C ILE A 127 -5.09 -13.51 -6.07
N THR A 128 -4.31 -14.58 -6.05
CA THR A 128 -3.07 -14.65 -5.26
C THR A 128 -1.86 -14.45 -6.16
N VAL A 129 -1.00 -13.49 -5.80
CA VAL A 129 0.23 -13.23 -6.55
C VAL A 129 1.31 -14.25 -6.17
N PRO A 130 1.92 -14.95 -7.15
CA PRO A 130 2.97 -15.92 -6.86
C PRO A 130 4.18 -15.26 -6.18
N ARG A 131 4.63 -15.83 -5.07
CA ARG A 131 5.92 -15.49 -4.46
C ARG A 131 7.05 -16.19 -5.22
N GLY A 132 8.11 -15.47 -5.55
CA GLY A 132 9.28 -16.07 -6.19
C GLY A 132 9.89 -17.16 -5.31
N SER A 133 10.13 -18.34 -5.88
CA SER A 133 10.69 -19.49 -5.16
C SER A 133 12.23 -19.48 -5.19
N GLY A 134 12.87 -19.67 -4.04
CA GLY A 134 14.26 -20.18 -3.97
C GLY A 134 15.41 -19.19 -4.12
N GLY A 135 15.23 -17.90 -3.81
CA GLY A 135 16.31 -16.89 -3.81
C GLY A 135 16.50 -16.20 -2.45
N PRO A 136 17.57 -15.40 -2.28
CA PRO A 136 17.72 -14.49 -1.14
C PRO A 136 16.46 -13.62 -0.97
N ARG A 137 16.10 -13.29 0.26
CA ARG A 137 14.83 -12.61 0.62
C ARG A 137 14.59 -11.33 -0.19
N SER A 138 15.65 -10.54 -0.43
CA SER A 138 15.60 -9.33 -1.25
C SER A 138 15.26 -9.59 -2.72
N GLN A 139 15.70 -10.71 -3.28
CA GLN A 139 15.39 -11.13 -4.64
C GLN A 139 13.96 -11.68 -4.74
N ALA A 140 13.52 -12.42 -3.73
CA ALA A 140 12.13 -12.90 -3.65
C ALA A 140 11.14 -11.73 -3.59
N ALA A 141 11.44 -10.68 -2.80
CA ALA A 141 10.65 -9.45 -2.77
C ALA A 141 10.61 -8.75 -4.13
N HIS A 142 11.77 -8.54 -4.78
CA HIS A 142 11.83 -7.92 -6.12
C HIS A 142 10.99 -8.67 -7.17
N THR A 143 11.07 -9.99 -7.17
CA THR A 143 10.26 -10.87 -8.01
C THR A 143 8.78 -10.74 -7.68
N TYR A 144 8.41 -10.70 -6.41
CA TYR A 144 7.01 -10.55 -5.99
C TYR A 144 6.39 -9.24 -6.51
N HIS A 145 7.08 -8.10 -6.33
CA HIS A 145 6.64 -6.80 -6.86
C HIS A 145 6.48 -6.81 -8.39
N HIS A 146 7.34 -7.55 -9.10
CA HIS A 146 7.21 -7.72 -10.55
C HIS A 146 5.98 -8.56 -10.90
N ASN A 147 5.74 -9.63 -10.15
CA ASN A 147 4.61 -10.52 -10.36
C ASN A 147 3.27 -9.79 -10.12
N VAL A 148 3.18 -8.85 -9.18
CA VAL A 148 1.97 -8.02 -8.98
C VAL A 148 1.56 -7.34 -10.29
N LEU A 149 2.50 -6.68 -10.97
CA LEU A 149 2.21 -5.99 -12.24
C LEU A 149 1.93 -6.97 -13.37
N LYS A 150 2.64 -8.11 -13.40
CA LYS A 150 2.38 -9.16 -14.40
C LYS A 150 0.99 -9.78 -14.27
N THR A 151 0.53 -10.03 -13.05
CA THR A 151 -0.82 -10.54 -12.80
C THR A 151 -1.89 -9.57 -13.30
N LEU A 152 -1.64 -8.26 -13.26
CA LEU A 152 -2.58 -7.27 -13.80
C LEU A 152 -2.66 -7.30 -15.33
N GLU A 153 -1.60 -7.73 -16.03
CA GLU A 153 -1.54 -7.82 -17.50
C GLU A 153 -2.28 -9.05 -18.06
N GLU A 154 -2.74 -9.97 -17.21
CA GLU A 154 -3.48 -11.16 -17.64
C GLU A 154 -4.88 -10.74 -18.14
N GLU A 155 -5.24 -11.11 -19.38
CA GLU A 155 -6.49 -10.64 -20.02
C GLU A 155 -7.77 -11.13 -19.32
N ASP A 156 -7.69 -12.24 -18.58
CA ASP A 156 -8.76 -12.78 -17.75
C ASP A 156 -8.86 -12.09 -16.38
N ASN A 157 -7.91 -11.21 -16.03
CA ASN A 157 -7.96 -10.44 -14.80
C ASN A 157 -9.12 -9.41 -14.85
N PRO A 158 -10.02 -9.38 -13.85
CA PRO A 158 -11.11 -8.40 -13.78
C PRO A 158 -10.65 -6.93 -13.80
N LEU A 159 -9.38 -6.68 -13.46
CA LEU A 159 -8.75 -5.36 -13.43
C LEU A 159 -7.95 -5.05 -14.70
N PHE A 160 -7.90 -5.96 -15.67
CA PHE A 160 -7.08 -5.81 -16.89
C PHE A 160 -7.34 -4.49 -17.61
N GLU A 161 -8.61 -4.15 -17.84
CA GLU A 161 -8.98 -2.90 -18.52
C GLU A 161 -8.61 -1.65 -17.73
N ALA A 162 -8.60 -1.71 -16.40
CA ALA A 162 -8.34 -0.55 -15.53
C ALA A 162 -6.85 -0.36 -15.19
N LEU A 163 -6.10 -1.45 -15.00
CA LEU A 163 -4.73 -1.45 -14.48
C LEU A 163 -3.74 -2.26 -15.33
N GLY A 164 -4.24 -3.22 -16.12
CA GLY A 164 -3.44 -4.18 -16.90
C GLY A 164 -2.97 -3.68 -18.25
N ARG A 165 -3.57 -2.61 -18.76
CA ARG A 165 -3.27 -2.06 -20.09
C ARG A 165 -3.24 -0.54 -20.11
N GLY A 166 -2.81 0.00 -21.25
CA GLY A 166 -2.86 1.44 -21.53
C GLY A 166 -1.91 2.27 -20.65
N ASP A 167 -2.26 3.55 -20.49
CA ASP A 167 -1.42 4.53 -19.81
C ASP A 167 -1.24 4.24 -18.32
N VAL A 168 -2.25 3.66 -17.67
CA VAL A 168 -2.18 3.30 -16.25
C VAL A 168 -1.13 2.22 -16.02
N ASN A 169 -1.15 1.14 -16.82
CA ASN A 169 -0.17 0.08 -16.73
C ASN A 169 1.24 0.58 -17.04
N HIS A 170 1.38 1.43 -18.07
CA HIS A 170 2.66 2.05 -18.39
C HIS A 170 3.18 2.91 -17.23
N ALA A 171 2.32 3.70 -16.59
CA ALA A 171 2.67 4.48 -15.41
C ALA A 171 3.10 3.61 -14.23
N LEU A 172 2.42 2.48 -13.98
CA LEU A 172 2.81 1.51 -12.94
C LEU A 172 4.21 0.94 -13.19
N TRP A 173 4.51 0.51 -14.42
CA TRP A 173 5.84 0.03 -14.79
C TRP A 173 6.91 1.11 -14.65
N LYS A 174 6.60 2.34 -15.04
CA LYS A 174 7.51 3.48 -14.87
C LYS A 174 7.77 3.76 -13.40
N ALA A 175 6.74 3.75 -12.56
CA ALA A 175 6.90 3.93 -11.13
C ALA A 175 7.78 2.83 -10.51
N LYS A 176 7.59 1.57 -10.92
CA LYS A 176 8.43 0.44 -10.51
C LYS A 176 9.88 0.62 -10.94
N GLU A 177 10.11 1.01 -12.20
CA GLU A 177 11.43 1.28 -12.75
C GLU A 177 12.17 2.35 -11.92
N LEU A 178 11.48 3.44 -11.60
CA LEU A 178 12.01 4.53 -10.77
C LEU A 178 12.31 4.05 -9.35
N ARG A 179 11.40 3.32 -8.71
CA ARG A 179 11.64 2.75 -7.37
C ARG A 179 12.87 1.83 -7.36
N ASN A 180 13.04 0.98 -8.37
CA ASN A 180 14.21 0.12 -8.47
C ASN A 180 15.50 0.91 -8.69
N ARG A 181 15.46 1.91 -9.56
CA ARG A 181 16.60 2.80 -9.84
C ARG A 181 17.01 3.60 -8.60
N TRP A 182 16.05 4.00 -7.77
CA TRP A 182 16.26 4.86 -6.62
C TRP A 182 16.35 4.11 -5.29
N LYS A 183 16.25 2.78 -5.28
CA LYS A 183 16.36 1.96 -4.06
C LYS A 183 17.65 2.26 -3.28
N ASP A 184 18.76 2.42 -4.02
CA ASP A 184 20.08 2.69 -3.44
C ASP A 184 20.46 4.18 -3.58
N ALA A 185 19.48 5.08 -3.67
CA ALA A 185 19.72 6.50 -3.91
C ALA A 185 20.57 7.18 -2.83
N ALA A 186 20.52 6.66 -1.60
CA ALA A 186 21.36 7.11 -0.49
C ALA A 186 22.84 6.72 -0.67
N GLU A 187 23.15 5.73 -1.52
CA GLU A 187 24.52 5.26 -1.79
C GLU A 187 25.26 6.14 -2.82
N GLY A 188 24.67 7.26 -3.25
CA GLY A 188 25.35 8.24 -4.11
C GLY A 188 25.47 7.83 -5.58
N ARG A 189 24.68 6.86 -6.06
CA ARG A 189 24.64 6.53 -7.50
C ARG A 189 24.04 7.69 -8.29
N GLU A 190 24.75 8.12 -9.34
CA GLU A 190 24.22 9.12 -10.26
C GLU A 190 22.98 8.58 -10.98
N THR A 191 21.90 9.35 -10.93
CA THR A 191 20.69 9.07 -11.70
C THR A 191 20.31 10.31 -12.51
N PRO A 192 19.61 10.15 -13.65
CA PRO A 192 19.12 11.30 -14.39
C PRO A 192 18.33 12.27 -13.50
N PRO A 193 18.43 13.59 -13.74
CA PRO A 193 17.74 14.59 -12.93
C PRO A 193 16.24 14.36 -12.86
N LEU A 194 15.62 14.67 -11.72
CA LEU A 194 14.19 14.43 -11.48
C LEU A 194 13.26 15.06 -12.55
N LYS A 195 13.64 16.23 -13.09
CA LYS A 195 12.91 16.94 -14.15
C LYS A 195 12.82 16.19 -15.48
N MET A 196 13.61 15.14 -15.67
CA MET A 196 13.57 14.29 -16.87
C MET A 196 12.41 13.29 -16.82
N TYR A 197 11.78 13.11 -15.65
CA TYR A 197 10.65 12.20 -15.46
C TYR A 197 9.36 13.00 -15.25
N ASP A 198 8.31 12.61 -15.97
CA ASP A 198 6.97 13.18 -15.73
C ASP A 198 6.30 12.48 -14.54
N LEU A 199 6.81 12.77 -13.33
CA LEU A 199 6.30 12.21 -12.08
C LEU A 199 4.85 12.59 -11.82
N THR A 200 4.43 13.77 -12.29
CA THR A 200 3.04 14.23 -12.17
C THR A 200 2.12 13.35 -13.00
N TRP A 201 2.49 13.04 -14.26
CA TRP A 201 1.74 12.10 -15.09
C TRP A 201 1.73 10.71 -14.48
N ILE A 202 2.88 10.18 -14.07
CA ILE A 202 2.99 8.83 -13.48
C ILE A 202 2.02 8.69 -12.31
N VAL A 203 2.10 9.58 -11.32
CA VAL A 203 1.29 9.47 -10.11
C VAL A 203 -0.20 9.69 -10.41
N ARG A 204 -0.54 10.62 -11.31
CA ARG A 204 -1.93 10.87 -11.71
C ARG A 204 -2.57 9.66 -12.39
N GLN A 205 -1.86 9.01 -13.32
CA GLN A 205 -2.37 7.83 -14.01
C GLN A 205 -2.59 6.68 -13.02
N VAL A 206 -1.65 6.44 -12.11
CA VAL A 206 -1.78 5.37 -11.10
C VAL A 206 -2.96 5.64 -10.18
N LEU A 207 -3.10 6.85 -9.64
CA LEU A 207 -4.22 7.19 -8.76
C LEU A 207 -5.58 7.12 -9.49
N GLY A 208 -5.64 7.52 -10.76
CA GLY A 208 -6.83 7.38 -11.60
C GLY A 208 -7.20 5.92 -11.84
N GLY A 209 -6.21 5.07 -12.10
CA GLY A 209 -6.40 3.62 -12.21
C GLY A 209 -7.00 3.01 -10.94
N LEU A 210 -6.45 3.36 -9.77
CA LEU A 210 -6.97 2.89 -8.48
C LEU A 210 -8.41 3.35 -8.21
N GLU A 211 -8.80 4.54 -8.65
CA GLU A 211 -10.18 5.03 -8.54
C GLU A 211 -11.15 4.19 -9.39
N VAL A 212 -10.76 3.83 -10.61
CA VAL A 212 -11.56 2.92 -11.45
C VAL A 212 -11.64 1.53 -10.82
N SER A 213 -10.51 1.01 -10.31
CA SER A 213 -10.47 -0.29 -9.63
C SER A 213 -11.33 -0.33 -8.37
N TYR A 214 -11.46 0.78 -7.65
CA TYR A 214 -12.42 0.91 -6.54
C TYR A 214 -13.86 0.68 -6.99
N GLY A 215 -14.29 1.28 -8.09
CA GLY A 215 -15.62 1.06 -8.64
C GLY A 215 -15.88 -0.42 -8.98
N ILE A 216 -14.91 -1.07 -9.62
CA ILE A 216 -14.99 -2.51 -9.98
C ILE A 216 -15.05 -3.38 -8.73
N ALA A 217 -14.16 -3.13 -7.75
CA ALA A 217 -14.10 -3.89 -6.51
C ALA A 217 -15.38 -3.72 -5.65
N ALA A 218 -15.91 -2.49 -5.57
CA ALA A 218 -17.17 -2.22 -4.88
C ALA A 218 -18.34 -2.99 -5.52
N GLY A 219 -18.40 -3.03 -6.86
CA GLY A 219 -19.39 -3.84 -7.58
C GLY A 219 -19.27 -5.34 -7.27
N ARG A 220 -18.04 -5.86 -7.14
CA ARG A 220 -17.81 -7.25 -6.74
C ARG A 220 -18.30 -7.55 -5.33
N ILE A 221 -18.07 -6.64 -4.37
CA ILE A 221 -18.56 -6.81 -3.00
C ILE A 221 -20.09 -6.80 -2.96
N GLU A 222 -20.74 -5.94 -3.73
CA GLU A 222 -22.19 -5.91 -3.82
C GLU A 222 -22.76 -7.22 -4.41
N GLN A 223 -22.13 -7.74 -5.47
CA GLN A 223 -22.50 -9.03 -6.04
C GLN A 223 -22.40 -10.17 -5.01
N LEU A 224 -21.32 -10.21 -4.24
CA LEU A 224 -21.12 -11.23 -3.19
C LEU A 224 -22.18 -11.16 -2.09
N ARG A 225 -22.64 -9.94 -1.74
CA ARG A 225 -23.73 -9.76 -0.76
C ARG A 225 -25.05 -10.33 -1.28
N MET A 226 -25.40 -10.03 -2.52
CA MET A 226 -26.61 -10.57 -3.16
C MET A 226 -26.56 -12.10 -3.30
N GLU A 227 -25.40 -12.66 -3.66
CA GLU A 227 -25.19 -14.12 -3.75
C GLU A 227 -25.31 -14.80 -2.36
N GLY A 228 -24.83 -14.14 -1.30
CA GLY A 228 -24.94 -14.63 0.08
C GLY A 228 -26.37 -14.59 0.63
N ASP A 229 -27.12 -13.52 0.35
CA ASP A 229 -28.52 -13.37 0.77
C ASP A 229 -29.45 -14.38 0.06
N GLY A 230 -29.11 -14.81 -1.17
CA GLY A 230 -29.85 -15.84 -1.90
C GLY A 230 -29.69 -17.27 -1.35
N LEU A 231 -28.69 -17.52 -0.49
CA LEU A 231 -28.43 -18.82 0.16
C LEU A 231 -28.87 -18.85 1.62
N ALA A 232 -29.24 -17.70 2.20
CA ALA A 232 -29.58 -17.53 3.61
C ALA A 232 -31.05 -17.83 3.96
N GLU A 233 -31.82 -18.47 3.07
CA GLU A 233 -33.19 -18.93 3.39
C GLU A 233 -33.22 -20.19 4.27
N ASN A 234 -32.06 -20.72 4.69
CA ASN A 234 -32.01 -21.83 5.64
C ASN A 234 -30.76 -21.79 6.55
N GLY A 235 -30.85 -21.05 7.66
CA GLY A 235 -30.04 -21.34 8.87
C GLY A 235 -29.05 -20.26 9.33
N SER A 236 -29.53 -19.43 10.26
CA SER A 236 -28.86 -18.89 11.46
C SER A 236 -27.42 -18.33 11.43
N SER A 237 -27.36 -17.14 12.04
CA SER A 237 -26.24 -16.51 12.76
C SER A 237 -25.22 -15.72 11.93
N GLY A 238 -25.53 -14.43 11.81
CA GLY A 238 -24.55 -13.39 11.57
C GLY A 238 -23.42 -13.47 12.58
N GLY A 239 -22.23 -13.75 12.07
CA GLY A 239 -20.99 -13.44 12.77
C GLY A 239 -20.69 -11.97 12.55
N ASP A 240 -20.81 -11.18 13.61
CA ASP A 240 -20.21 -9.86 13.71
C ASP A 240 -18.80 -9.91 13.12
N ALA A 241 -18.58 -9.15 12.05
CA ALA A 241 -17.25 -8.78 11.62
C ALA A 241 -16.70 -7.83 12.68
N GLU A 242 -16.20 -8.40 13.77
CA GLU A 242 -15.58 -7.67 14.86
C GLU A 242 -14.44 -6.82 14.29
N ASN A 243 -14.73 -5.54 14.26
CA ASN A 243 -13.92 -4.43 13.80
C ASN A 243 -12.85 -4.16 14.85
N GLY A 244 -11.88 -5.07 14.97
CA GLY A 244 -10.83 -4.99 15.98
C GLY A 244 -9.52 -4.36 15.51
N ASP A 245 -9.32 -4.20 14.20
CA ASP A 245 -7.97 -4.07 13.63
C ASP A 245 -7.87 -3.04 12.51
N GLY A 246 -8.64 -1.95 12.64
CA GLY A 246 -8.88 -1.03 11.53
C GLY A 246 -7.62 -0.49 10.87
N TRP A 247 -6.53 -0.29 11.61
CA TRP A 247 -5.29 0.29 11.07
C TRP A 247 -4.01 -0.41 11.55
N GLU A 248 -4.09 -1.40 12.44
CA GLU A 248 -2.93 -2.11 12.98
C GLU A 248 -2.17 -2.86 11.87
N TRP A 249 -2.93 -3.47 10.95
CA TRP A 249 -2.36 -4.07 9.74
C TRP A 249 -1.54 -3.07 8.91
N MET A 250 -1.80 -1.76 8.98
CA MET A 250 -1.02 -0.77 8.23
C MET A 250 0.36 -0.51 8.86
N VAL A 251 0.53 -0.85 10.15
CA VAL A 251 1.78 -0.70 10.91
C VAL A 251 2.58 -2.00 10.96
N GLU A 252 1.91 -3.15 11.03
CA GLU A 252 2.53 -4.48 11.11
C GLU A 252 3.13 -4.99 9.79
N MET A 253 2.91 -4.31 8.66
CA MET A 253 3.45 -4.75 7.38
C MET A 253 4.95 -4.44 7.29
N ASP A 254 5.76 -5.24 7.97
CA ASP A 254 7.19 -5.37 7.72
C ASP A 254 7.38 -6.13 6.39
N TRP A 255 7.04 -5.44 5.30
CA TRP A 255 6.94 -6.01 3.96
C TRP A 255 8.29 -6.01 3.20
N GLU A 256 9.36 -5.54 3.85
CA GLU A 256 10.75 -5.69 3.37
C GLU A 256 11.43 -6.98 3.87
N ALA A 257 10.72 -7.85 4.60
CA ALA A 257 11.26 -9.06 5.24
C ALA A 257 11.07 -10.36 4.44
#